data_AF-A0A9X8DUT2-F1
#
_entry.id   AF-A0A9X8DUT2-F1
#
_cell.length_a   1.000
_cell.length_b   1.000
_cell.length_c   1.000
_cell.angle_alpha   90.00
_cell.angle_beta   90.00
_cell.angle_gamma   90.00
#
_symmetry.space_group_name_H-M   'P 1'
#
loop_
_entity.id
_entity.type
_entity.pdbx_description
1 polymer ?
#
loop_
_entity_poly.entity_id
_entity_poly.type
_entity_poly.pdbx_seq_one_letter_code
_entity_poly.pdbx_strand_id
1 'polypeptide(L)'
;MKDYDQVRDNLEHEHVLISILSTWTGGVPPESALVFCNWLQDMAQDFRVSKTWLKHVHVGVYGLGNSEYDEHYGKASKALSKHLSSLGASRLCPRGVGDDNQDQAAQFDSWSDHLIAALCEQYDALRSPAASSSSSPSVKPKQQPAGWKSQNEFRRQKRKEKAAANGEDTEEAIWTAEDQMNEIVLELDQGDDSDDEDSRPKKQDSGVVDVEDIGVVMKESEAATLSREMVTPLQRKALTKEGYKIIGIHSAVKLCRWTKHQLRGRGGCYKHTFYGITSYKCTETTPSLACANKCVFCWRHPKNPVGREWRWKTDDAKELGGQGSAGADPKSMGEGLHAREISSFLVTNAPFPEKIAALELITQ
;
A
#
# COMPACT_ATOMS: atom_id res chain seq x y z
N MET A 1 1.29 -6.95 -3.43
CA MET A 1 1.05 -5.56 -2.98
C MET A 1 2.24 -4.92 -2.25
N LYS A 2 3.03 -5.66 -1.44
CA LYS A 2 4.20 -5.10 -0.71
C LYS A 2 5.35 -4.61 -1.60
N ASP A 3 5.57 -5.22 -2.77
CA ASP A 3 6.77 -4.93 -3.57
C ASP A 3 6.69 -3.60 -4.34
N TYR A 4 5.49 -3.18 -4.76
CA TYR A 4 5.31 -1.93 -5.51
C TYR A 4 5.46 -0.66 -4.66
N ASP A 5 5.15 -0.71 -3.37
CA ASP A 5 5.37 0.45 -2.49
C ASP A 5 6.87 0.78 -2.37
N GLN A 6 7.74 -0.24 -2.39
CA GLN A 6 9.19 -0.05 -2.37
C GLN A 6 9.71 0.56 -3.69
N VAL A 7 9.19 0.09 -4.84
CA VAL A 7 9.51 0.65 -6.16
C VAL A 7 9.00 2.10 -6.27
N ARG A 8 7.80 2.40 -5.78
CA ARG A 8 7.20 3.75 -5.80
C ARG A 8 8.08 4.79 -5.09
N ASP A 9 8.61 4.42 -3.93
CA ASP A 9 9.36 5.35 -3.09
C ASP A 9 10.83 5.50 -3.52
N ASN A 10 11.36 4.52 -4.28
CA ASN A 10 12.76 4.44 -4.67
C ASN A 10 13.05 4.53 -6.18
N LEU A 11 12.03 4.67 -7.05
CA LEU A 11 12.21 4.66 -8.51
C LEU A 11 13.29 5.64 -9.00
N GLU A 12 13.43 6.78 -8.32
CA GLU A 12 14.47 7.77 -8.63
C GLU A 12 15.90 7.38 -8.21
N HIS A 13 16.17 6.22 -7.62
CA HIS A 13 17.54 5.74 -7.38
C HIS A 13 17.87 4.53 -8.25
N GLU A 14 16.88 4.00 -8.96
CA GLU A 14 17.11 2.91 -9.88
C GLU A 14 17.86 3.45 -11.10
N HIS A 15 18.90 2.74 -11.55
CA HIS A 15 19.61 3.09 -12.77
C HIS A 15 18.91 2.55 -14.01
N VAL A 16 18.26 1.38 -13.88
CA VAL A 16 17.60 0.68 -14.97
C VAL A 16 16.24 0.19 -14.50
N LEU A 17 15.19 0.47 -15.28
CA LEU A 17 13.84 -0.06 -15.10
C LEU A 17 13.43 -0.82 -16.35
N ILE A 18 13.17 -2.12 -16.19
CA ILE A 18 12.63 -2.98 -17.24
C ILE A 18 11.18 -3.31 -16.87
N SER A 19 10.24 -3.01 -17.78
CA SER A 19 8.82 -3.28 -17.57
C SER A 19 8.28 -4.18 -18.68
N ILE A 20 7.65 -5.27 -18.28
CA ILE A 20 6.88 -6.17 -19.15
C ILE A 20 5.43 -6.06 -18.68
N LEU A 21 4.56 -5.48 -19.51
CA LEU A 21 3.21 -5.09 -19.12
C LEU A 21 2.18 -5.59 -20.14
N SER A 22 1.27 -6.44 -19.69
CA SER A 22 0.10 -6.80 -20.50
C SER A 22 -0.92 -5.69 -20.56
N THR A 23 -1.77 -5.73 -21.58
CA THR A 23 -2.92 -4.84 -21.73
C THR A 23 -4.19 -5.66 -21.52
N TRP A 24 -5.07 -5.19 -20.64
CA TRP A 24 -6.35 -5.82 -20.32
C TRP A 24 -7.52 -5.11 -21.01
N THR A 25 -8.75 -5.54 -20.71
CA THR A 25 -9.99 -5.04 -21.31
C THR A 25 -10.10 -3.51 -21.25
N GLY A 26 -10.50 -2.88 -22.36
CA GLY A 26 -10.55 -1.40 -22.46
C GLY A 26 -9.18 -0.72 -22.59
N GLY A 27 -8.10 -1.48 -22.73
CA GLY A 27 -6.74 -0.95 -22.92
C GLY A 27 -6.08 -0.44 -21.65
N VAL A 28 -6.54 -0.90 -20.49
CA VAL A 28 -5.99 -0.60 -19.17
C VAL A 28 -4.94 -1.65 -18.77
N PRO A 29 -3.99 -1.34 -17.87
CA PRO A 29 -3.11 -2.36 -17.31
C PRO A 29 -3.88 -3.35 -16.40
N PRO A 30 -3.33 -4.55 -16.15
CA PRO A 30 -3.88 -5.50 -15.18
C PRO A 30 -4.04 -4.89 -13.79
N GLU A 31 -4.98 -5.40 -13.00
CA GLU A 31 -5.25 -4.91 -11.65
C GLU A 31 -3.99 -4.84 -10.77
N SER A 32 -3.11 -5.84 -10.90
CA SER A 32 -1.84 -5.90 -10.18
C SER A 32 -0.87 -4.76 -10.50
N ALA A 33 -0.94 -4.18 -11.71
CA ALA A 33 -0.09 -3.08 -12.18
C ALA A 33 -0.81 -1.73 -12.24
N LEU A 34 -2.14 -1.72 -12.05
CA LEU A 34 -2.99 -0.53 -12.16
C LEU A 34 -2.57 0.57 -11.19
N VAL A 35 -2.29 0.23 -9.94
CA VAL A 35 -1.85 1.19 -8.91
C VAL A 35 -0.55 1.88 -9.31
N PHE A 36 0.42 1.13 -9.85
CA PHE A 36 1.70 1.68 -10.29
C PHE A 36 1.54 2.58 -11.52
N CYS A 37 0.75 2.15 -12.51
CA CYS A 37 0.53 2.92 -13.73
C CYS A 37 -0.23 4.22 -13.46
N ASN A 38 -1.26 4.17 -12.60
CA ASN A 38 -2.02 5.36 -12.19
C ASN A 38 -1.13 6.32 -11.40
N TRP A 39 -0.33 5.82 -10.45
CA TRP A 39 0.60 6.66 -9.71
C TRP A 39 1.61 7.34 -10.65
N LEU A 40 2.18 6.63 -11.63
CA LEU A 40 3.13 7.23 -12.56
C LEU A 40 2.47 8.26 -13.48
N GLN A 41 1.22 8.00 -13.89
CA GLN A 41 0.40 8.96 -14.61
C GLN A 41 0.18 10.24 -13.79
N ASP A 42 -0.18 10.10 -12.52
CA ASP A 42 -0.37 11.24 -11.61
C ASP A 42 0.93 12.04 -11.47
N MET A 43 2.08 11.38 -11.32
CA MET A 43 3.39 12.05 -11.25
C MET A 43 3.74 12.77 -12.55
N ALA A 44 3.42 12.18 -13.71
CA ALA A 44 3.65 12.82 -15.01
C ALA A 44 2.77 14.06 -15.24
N GLN A 45 1.60 14.13 -14.61
CA GLN A 45 0.64 15.23 -14.73
C GLN A 45 0.79 16.28 -13.60
N ASP A 46 1.39 15.92 -12.47
CA ASP A 46 1.59 16.81 -11.34
C ASP A 46 2.66 17.87 -11.64
N PHE A 47 2.24 19.13 -11.73
CA PHE A 47 3.12 20.27 -12.02
C PHE A 47 4.21 20.49 -10.97
N ARG A 48 4.11 19.89 -9.77
CA ARG A 48 5.12 19.98 -8.71
C ARG A 48 6.27 18.99 -8.92
N VAL A 49 6.04 17.95 -9.72
CA VAL A 49 7.07 16.95 -10.04
C VAL A 49 7.92 17.46 -11.18
N SER A 50 9.24 17.42 -11.00
CA SER A 50 10.17 17.83 -12.06
C SER A 50 10.05 16.92 -13.27
N LYS A 51 9.97 17.51 -14.47
CA LYS A 51 10.02 16.76 -15.74
C LYS A 51 11.37 16.08 -16.00
N THR A 52 12.37 16.33 -15.16
CA THR A 52 13.68 15.67 -15.19
C THR A 52 13.89 14.75 -13.99
N TRP A 53 12.81 14.37 -13.29
CA TRP A 53 12.89 13.57 -12.07
C TRP A 53 13.57 12.22 -12.30
N LEU A 54 13.34 11.59 -13.45
CA LEU A 54 13.92 10.29 -13.82
C LEU A 54 15.08 10.42 -14.82
N LYS A 55 15.78 11.56 -14.87
CA LYS A 55 16.82 11.85 -15.88
C LYS A 55 17.96 10.83 -15.97
N HIS A 56 18.26 10.15 -14.87
CA HIS A 56 19.33 9.17 -14.75
C HIS A 56 18.80 7.72 -14.78
N VAL A 57 17.49 7.55 -14.97
CA VAL A 57 16.86 6.23 -15.07
C VAL A 57 16.76 5.87 -16.55
N HIS A 58 17.32 4.72 -16.89
CA HIS A 58 17.22 4.13 -18.21
C HIS A 58 16.09 3.10 -18.25
N VAL A 59 15.24 3.14 -19.27
CA VAL A 59 14.00 2.35 -19.31
C VAL A 59 13.90 1.44 -20.53
N GLY A 60 13.48 0.20 -20.31
CA GLY A 60 13.05 -0.74 -21.34
C GLY A 60 11.59 -1.13 -21.10
N VAL A 61 10.72 -0.97 -22.09
CA VAL A 61 9.29 -1.29 -21.95
C VAL A 61 8.88 -2.27 -23.04
N TYR A 62 8.33 -3.41 -22.63
CA TYR A 62 7.71 -4.41 -23.49
C TYR A 62 6.23 -4.55 -23.15
N GLY A 63 5.38 -4.47 -24.17
CA GLY A 63 3.94 -4.68 -24.02
C GLY A 63 3.53 -6.08 -24.43
N LEU A 64 2.63 -6.71 -23.68
CA LEU A 64 1.91 -7.89 -24.15
C LEU A 64 0.51 -7.45 -24.57
N GLY A 65 0.05 -7.86 -25.74
CA GLY A 65 -1.26 -7.52 -26.27
C GLY A 65 -1.68 -8.44 -27.39
N ASN A 66 -2.84 -8.17 -27.96
CA ASN A 66 -3.39 -8.92 -29.07
C ASN A 66 -3.91 -7.91 -30.10
N SER A 67 -3.50 -8.07 -31.37
CA SER A 67 -3.81 -7.14 -32.46
C SER A 67 -5.30 -7.10 -32.85
N GLU A 68 -6.11 -8.09 -32.46
CA GLU A 68 -7.58 -8.09 -32.66
C GLU A 68 -8.28 -6.96 -31.90
N TYR A 69 -7.62 -6.40 -30.88
CA TYR A 69 -8.18 -5.33 -30.06
C TYR A 69 -7.86 -3.92 -30.59
N ASP A 70 -7.38 -3.80 -31.83
CA ASP A 70 -7.17 -2.57 -32.60
C ASP A 70 -6.64 -1.38 -31.75
N GLU A 71 -7.50 -0.42 -31.41
CA GLU A 71 -7.16 0.81 -30.69
C GLU A 71 -6.62 0.56 -29.26
N HIS A 72 -6.87 -0.62 -28.70
CA HIS A 72 -6.41 -1.05 -27.40
C HIS A 72 -5.12 -1.89 -27.47
N TYR A 73 -4.63 -2.24 -28.66
CA TYR A 73 -3.43 -3.05 -28.84
C TYR A 73 -2.18 -2.38 -28.21
N GLY A 74 -1.66 -3.00 -27.15
CA GLY A 74 -0.49 -2.51 -26.42
C GLY A 74 -0.66 -1.11 -25.82
N LYS A 75 -1.89 -0.67 -25.55
CA LYS A 75 -2.21 0.68 -25.06
C LYS A 75 -1.59 0.95 -23.68
N ALA A 76 -1.61 -0.03 -22.78
CA ALA A 76 -1.06 0.12 -21.42
C ALA A 76 0.46 0.36 -21.45
N SER A 77 1.22 -0.44 -22.21
CA SER A 77 2.68 -0.28 -22.35
C SER A 77 3.06 1.02 -23.07
N LYS A 78 2.24 1.46 -24.04
CA LYS A 78 2.40 2.74 -24.72
C LYS A 78 2.22 3.92 -23.76
N ALA A 79 1.18 3.88 -22.92
CA ALA A 79 0.93 4.90 -21.90
C ALA A 79 2.07 4.96 -20.87
N LEU A 80 2.50 3.79 -20.38
CA LEU A 80 3.61 3.69 -19.43
C LEU A 80 4.91 4.28 -19.99
N SER A 81 5.28 3.90 -21.22
CA SER A 81 6.48 4.42 -21.90
C SER A 81 6.43 5.94 -22.09
N LYS A 82 5.25 6.49 -22.39
CA LYS A 82 5.04 7.94 -22.51
C LYS A 82 5.23 8.65 -21.16
N HIS A 83 4.63 8.14 -20.09
CA HIS A 83 4.75 8.74 -18.75
C HIS A 83 6.21 8.73 -18.25
N LEU A 84 6.92 7.61 -18.38
CA LEU A 84 8.35 7.52 -18.04
C LEU A 84 9.19 8.55 -18.83
N SER A 85 8.95 8.66 -20.14
CA SER A 85 9.67 9.63 -20.99
C SER A 85 9.35 11.08 -20.58
N SER A 86 8.10 11.38 -20.20
CA SER A 86 7.71 12.73 -19.78
C SER A 86 8.31 13.18 -18.44
N LEU A 87 8.72 12.21 -17.61
CA LEU A 87 9.43 12.41 -16.35
C LEU A 87 10.97 12.47 -16.54
N GLY A 88 11.43 12.39 -17.79
CA GLY A 88 12.85 12.55 -18.15
C GLY A 88 13.62 11.26 -18.29
N ALA A 89 12.98 10.09 -18.17
CA ALA A 89 13.67 8.81 -18.33
C ALA A 89 14.14 8.60 -19.78
N SER A 90 15.33 8.02 -19.94
CA SER A 90 15.91 7.74 -21.26
C SER A 90 15.64 6.29 -21.67
N ARG A 91 15.27 6.06 -22.93
CA ARG A 91 14.95 4.72 -23.42
C ARG A 91 16.23 3.97 -23.80
N LEU A 92 16.39 2.75 -23.30
CA LEU A 92 17.48 1.84 -23.69
C LEU A 92 17.29 1.33 -25.12
N CYS A 93 16.07 0.91 -25.44
CA CYS A 93 15.69 0.42 -26.75
C CYS A 93 14.26 0.90 -27.08
N PRO A 94 13.84 0.80 -28.36
CA PRO A 94 12.45 1.03 -28.74
C PRO A 94 11.50 0.13 -27.94
N ARG A 95 10.30 0.64 -27.65
CA ARG A 95 9.25 -0.14 -26.97
C ARG A 95 8.84 -1.32 -27.85
N GLY A 96 8.97 -2.53 -27.34
CA GLY A 96 8.46 -3.74 -27.99
C GLY A 96 6.97 -3.96 -27.67
N VAL A 97 6.27 -4.64 -28.58
CA VAL A 97 4.91 -5.14 -28.36
C VAL A 97 4.85 -6.55 -28.90
N GLY A 98 4.50 -7.48 -28.02
CA GLY A 98 4.21 -8.86 -28.37
C GLY A 98 2.73 -9.01 -28.73
N ASP A 99 2.47 -9.57 -29.89
CA ASP A 99 1.15 -9.89 -30.43
C ASP A 99 0.83 -11.36 -30.16
N ASP A 100 -0.21 -11.62 -29.38
CA ASP A 100 -0.68 -12.96 -29.07
C ASP A 100 -1.24 -13.73 -30.29
N ASN A 101 -1.60 -13.02 -31.37
CA ASN A 101 -2.00 -13.66 -32.63
C ASN A 101 -0.81 -14.17 -33.45
N GLN A 102 0.41 -13.84 -33.03
CA GLN A 102 1.66 -14.23 -33.67
C GLN A 102 2.54 -14.94 -32.65
N ASP A 103 3.80 -15.20 -33.02
CA ASP A 103 4.77 -15.76 -32.09
C ASP A 103 5.28 -14.67 -31.11
N GLN A 104 4.53 -14.50 -30.02
CA GLN A 104 4.85 -13.55 -28.97
C GLN A 104 6.21 -13.83 -28.29
N ALA A 105 6.63 -15.10 -28.25
CA ALA A 105 7.90 -15.50 -27.65
C ALA A 105 9.08 -15.06 -28.54
N ALA A 106 9.01 -15.33 -29.84
CA ALA A 106 10.04 -14.88 -30.79
C ALA A 106 10.15 -13.35 -30.84
N GLN A 107 9.02 -12.64 -30.76
CA GLN A 107 9.00 -11.17 -30.67
C GLN A 107 9.65 -10.66 -29.39
N PHE A 108 9.43 -11.35 -28.27
CA PHE A 108 10.07 -11.02 -27.00
C PHE A 108 11.56 -11.29 -27.05
N ASP A 109 11.99 -12.43 -27.60
CA ASP A 109 13.40 -12.80 -27.72
C ASP A 109 14.16 -11.74 -28.55
N SER A 110 13.62 -11.37 -29.72
CA SER A 110 14.19 -10.31 -30.56
C SER A 110 14.29 -8.97 -29.81
N TRP A 111 13.27 -8.58 -29.06
CA TRP A 111 13.33 -7.35 -28.27
C TRP A 111 14.34 -7.46 -27.11
N SER A 112 14.45 -8.63 -26.49
CA SER A 112 15.36 -8.90 -25.38
C SER A 112 16.82 -8.82 -25.83
N ASP A 113 17.14 -9.31 -27.04
CA ASP A 113 18.49 -9.20 -27.61
C ASP A 113 18.89 -7.73 -27.81
N HIS A 114 17.98 -6.90 -28.34
CA HIS A 114 18.20 -5.46 -28.47
C HIS A 114 18.37 -4.77 -27.11
N LEU A 115 17.59 -5.17 -26.11
CA LEU A 115 17.70 -4.64 -24.75
C LEU A 115 19.06 -4.99 -24.12
N ILE A 116 19.50 -6.26 -24.26
CA ILE A 116 20.77 -6.74 -23.73
C ILE A 116 21.93 -6.02 -24.41
N ALA A 117 21.89 -5.87 -25.74
CA ALA A 117 22.91 -5.12 -26.48
C ALA A 117 23.01 -3.66 -25.99
N ALA A 118 21.88 -2.98 -25.83
CA ALA A 118 21.85 -1.60 -25.31
C ALA A 118 22.38 -1.49 -23.88
N LEU A 119 22.10 -2.48 -23.02
CA LEU A 119 22.64 -2.53 -21.66
C LEU A 119 24.16 -2.76 -21.67
N CYS A 120 24.66 -3.68 -22.50
CA CYS A 120 26.10 -3.91 -22.65
C CYS A 120 26.81 -2.63 -23.09
N GLU A 121 26.33 -1.94 -24.14
CA GLU A 121 26.93 -0.69 -24.60
C GLU A 121 26.97 0.40 -23.53
N GLN A 122 25.88 0.57 -22.77
CA GLN A 122 25.79 1.55 -21.68
C GLN A 122 26.76 1.23 -20.54
N TYR A 123 26.83 -0.02 -20.08
CA TYR A 123 27.65 -0.41 -18.92
C TYR A 123 29.12 -0.66 -19.27
N ASP A 124 29.44 -1.04 -20.51
CA ASP A 124 30.81 -1.10 -20.99
C ASP A 124 31.39 0.32 -21.17
N ALA A 125 30.58 1.29 -21.61
CA ALA A 125 30.95 2.70 -21.63
C ALA A 125 31.23 3.24 -20.20
N LEU A 126 30.50 2.77 -19.19
CA LEU A 126 30.73 3.14 -17.78
C LEU A 126 31.97 2.45 -17.16
N ARG A 127 32.45 1.33 -17.73
CA ARG A 127 33.66 0.62 -17.26
C ARG A 127 34.97 1.20 -17.79
N SER A 128 34.95 2.00 -18.86
CA SER A 128 36.17 2.59 -19.43
C SER A 128 36.36 4.04 -18.99
N PRO A 129 37.16 4.26 -17.93
CA PRO A 129 38.42 4.97 -18.15
C PRO A 129 39.66 4.29 -17.58
N ALA A 130 39.66 2.97 -17.31
CA ALA A 130 40.87 2.23 -16.97
C ALA A 130 40.71 0.71 -17.13
N ALA A 131 41.09 0.17 -18.29
CA ALA A 131 41.78 -1.12 -18.46
C ALA A 131 41.62 -1.63 -19.90
N SER A 132 42.56 -1.25 -20.74
CA SER A 132 42.94 -2.03 -21.92
C SER A 132 43.61 -3.32 -21.48
N SER A 133 42.99 -4.48 -21.75
CA SER A 133 43.69 -5.70 -22.23
C SER A 133 42.72 -6.89 -22.38
N SER A 134 42.48 -7.26 -23.63
CA SER A 134 42.36 -8.63 -24.16
C SER A 134 41.86 -9.76 -23.27
N SER A 135 40.71 -10.34 -23.62
CA SER A 135 40.61 -11.73 -24.14
C SER A 135 39.14 -12.14 -24.26
N SER A 136 38.74 -12.53 -25.46
CA SER A 136 37.43 -13.15 -25.71
C SER A 136 37.41 -14.59 -25.17
N PRO A 137 36.34 -15.03 -24.49
CA PRO A 137 36.05 -16.45 -24.38
C PRO A 137 34.88 -16.83 -25.29
N SER A 138 35.12 -17.84 -26.12
CA SER A 138 34.14 -18.51 -26.97
C SER A 138 32.95 -19.04 -26.18
N VAL A 139 31.73 -18.66 -26.57
CA VAL A 139 30.47 -19.16 -26.01
C VAL A 139 30.14 -20.52 -26.65
N LYS A 140 30.02 -21.57 -25.83
CA LYS A 140 29.42 -22.85 -26.23
C LYS A 140 27.88 -22.77 -26.19
N PRO A 141 27.15 -23.56 -27.00
CA PRO A 141 25.70 -23.44 -27.09
C PRO A 141 25.03 -23.81 -25.77
N LYS A 142 24.17 -22.93 -25.24
CA LYS A 142 23.34 -23.23 -24.07
C LYS A 142 22.21 -24.18 -24.48
N GLN A 143 22.06 -25.25 -23.68
CA GLN A 143 20.89 -26.11 -23.66
C GLN A 143 19.63 -25.29 -23.33
N GLN A 144 18.49 -25.68 -23.91
CA GLN A 144 17.19 -25.02 -23.77
C GLN A 144 16.84 -24.76 -22.28
N PRO A 145 16.30 -23.58 -21.93
CA PRO A 145 15.85 -23.33 -20.58
C PRO A 145 14.58 -24.15 -20.29
N ALA A 146 14.56 -24.81 -19.13
CA ALA A 146 13.36 -25.45 -18.60
C ALA A 146 12.24 -24.41 -18.44
N GLY A 147 11.01 -24.80 -18.80
CA GLY A 147 9.84 -23.92 -18.83
C GLY A 147 9.66 -23.08 -17.56
N TRP A 148 9.22 -21.83 -17.76
CA TRP A 148 8.97 -20.86 -16.70
C TRP A 148 7.94 -21.39 -15.70
N LYS A 149 8.28 -21.43 -14.41
CA LYS A 149 7.37 -21.83 -13.33
C LYS A 149 6.93 -20.61 -12.54
N SER A 150 5.67 -20.59 -12.13
CA SER A 150 5.18 -19.53 -11.25
C SER A 150 5.96 -19.53 -9.91
N GLN A 151 6.02 -18.39 -9.22
CA GLN A 151 6.72 -18.27 -7.94
C GLN A 151 6.21 -19.28 -6.89
N ASN A 152 4.92 -19.61 -6.94
CA ASN A 152 4.30 -20.60 -6.05
C ASN A 152 4.71 -22.03 -6.43
N GLU A 153 4.74 -22.33 -7.72
CA GLU A 153 5.17 -23.63 -8.24
C GLU A 153 6.67 -23.88 -7.99
N PHE A 154 7.49 -22.85 -8.13
CA PHE A 154 8.91 -22.88 -7.75
C PHE A 154 9.10 -23.18 -6.26
N ARG A 155 8.30 -22.54 -5.39
CA ARG A 155 8.33 -22.78 -3.93
C ARG A 155 7.82 -24.18 -3.55
N ARG A 156 6.81 -24.69 -4.26
CA ARG A 156 6.26 -26.05 -4.08
C ARG A 156 7.30 -27.10 -4.46
N GLN A 157 7.97 -26.90 -5.59
CA GLN A 157 9.01 -27.79 -6.05
C GLN A 157 10.23 -27.79 -5.12
N LYS A 158 10.67 -26.62 -4.66
CA LYS A 158 11.79 -26.51 -3.71
C LYS A 158 11.47 -27.15 -2.35
N ARG A 159 10.20 -27.10 -1.91
CA ARG A 159 9.74 -27.81 -0.70
C ARG A 159 9.71 -29.32 -0.91
N LYS A 160 9.25 -29.78 -2.07
CA LYS A 160 9.26 -31.20 -2.46
C LYS A 160 10.68 -31.77 -2.54
N GLU A 161 11.61 -31.02 -3.15
CA GLU A 161 13.03 -31.39 -3.22
C GLU A 161 13.67 -31.46 -1.82
N LYS A 162 13.29 -30.53 -0.92
CA LYS A 162 13.77 -30.53 0.47
C LYS A 162 13.18 -31.67 1.31
N ALA A 163 11.89 -31.97 1.16
CA ALA A 163 11.24 -33.09 1.83
C ALA A 163 11.80 -34.44 1.36
N ALA A 164 12.02 -34.59 0.05
CA ALA A 164 12.67 -35.76 -0.53
C ALA A 164 14.12 -35.94 -0.06
N ALA A 165 14.87 -34.83 0.11
CA ALA A 165 16.23 -34.87 0.66
C ALA A 165 16.27 -35.24 2.16
N ASN A 166 15.18 -34.99 2.90
CA ASN A 166 15.06 -35.28 4.33
C ASN A 166 14.40 -36.63 4.64
N GLY A 167 13.94 -37.38 3.63
CA GLY A 167 13.26 -38.66 3.81
C GLY A 167 11.88 -38.56 4.48
N GLU A 168 11.26 -37.37 4.43
CA GLU A 168 9.91 -37.12 4.98
C GLU A 168 8.84 -37.52 3.95
N ASP A 169 7.69 -37.97 4.44
CA ASP A 169 6.58 -38.40 3.58
C ASP A 169 6.06 -37.21 2.75
N THR A 170 6.06 -37.38 1.43
CA THR A 170 5.99 -36.22 0.51
C THR A 170 4.62 -35.59 0.44
N GLU A 171 3.54 -36.26 0.86
CA GLU A 171 2.17 -35.76 0.67
C GLU A 171 1.77 -34.66 1.66
N GLU A 172 2.15 -34.75 2.94
CA GLU A 172 1.84 -33.73 3.94
C GLU A 172 2.69 -32.45 3.79
N ALA A 173 3.87 -32.56 3.17
CA ALA A 173 4.78 -31.42 2.95
C ALA A 173 4.38 -30.53 1.75
N ILE A 174 3.38 -30.94 0.96
CA ILE A 174 3.01 -30.30 -0.31
C ILE A 174 1.95 -29.20 -0.13
N TRP A 175 1.17 -29.22 0.94
CA TRP A 175 0.08 -28.27 1.18
C TRP A 175 0.16 -27.63 2.56
N THR A 176 0.29 -26.31 2.61
CA THR A 176 0.15 -25.56 3.87
C THR A 176 -1.30 -25.12 4.09
N ALA A 177 -1.68 -24.80 5.32
CA ALA A 177 -3.00 -24.23 5.63
C ALA A 177 -3.28 -22.93 4.86
N GLU A 178 -2.24 -22.16 4.53
CA GLU A 178 -2.34 -21.00 3.64
C GLU A 178 -2.60 -21.39 2.18
N ASP A 179 -2.02 -22.50 1.69
CA ASP A 179 -2.25 -23.00 0.33
C ASP A 179 -3.66 -23.58 0.18
N GLN A 180 -4.15 -24.32 1.19
CA GLN A 180 -5.53 -24.84 1.24
C GLN A 180 -6.56 -23.71 1.22
N MET A 181 -6.31 -22.65 1.97
CA MET A 181 -7.22 -21.51 2.04
C MET A 181 -7.27 -20.71 0.72
N ASN A 182 -6.18 -20.70 -0.05
CA ASN A 182 -6.14 -20.02 -1.35
C ASN A 182 -6.90 -20.78 -2.44
N GLU A 183 -7.00 -22.10 -2.36
CA GLU A 183 -7.80 -22.91 -3.29
C GLU A 183 -9.30 -22.85 -2.98
N ILE A 184 -9.66 -22.83 -1.69
CA ILE A 184 -11.04 -22.56 -1.26
C ILE A 184 -11.53 -21.18 -1.75
N VAL A 185 -10.64 -20.17 -1.77
CA VAL A 185 -10.96 -18.84 -2.29
C VAL A 185 -11.17 -18.82 -3.81
N LEU A 186 -10.52 -19.73 -4.55
CA LEU A 186 -10.67 -19.85 -6.00
C LEU A 186 -11.92 -20.66 -6.41
N GLU A 187 -12.36 -21.62 -5.59
CA GLU A 187 -13.62 -22.35 -5.81
C GLU A 187 -14.87 -21.51 -5.45
N LEU A 188 -14.78 -20.58 -4.49
CA LEU A 188 -15.91 -19.72 -4.09
C LEU A 188 -16.26 -18.60 -5.09
N ASP A 189 -15.41 -18.35 -6.11
CA ASP A 189 -15.67 -17.33 -7.14
C ASP A 189 -16.40 -17.92 -8.37
N GLN A 190 -16.73 -19.22 -8.34
CA GLN A 190 -17.53 -19.91 -9.36
C GLN A 190 -18.62 -20.78 -8.70
N GLY A 191 -19.71 -20.16 -8.24
CA GLY A 191 -20.83 -20.91 -7.65
C GLY A 191 -21.97 -20.04 -7.15
N ASP A 192 -22.85 -19.73 -8.08
CA ASP A 192 -24.27 -19.33 -8.04
C ASP A 192 -25.06 -19.24 -6.71
N ASP A 193 -26.05 -18.36 -6.82
CA ASP A 193 -27.19 -18.01 -5.97
C ASP A 193 -28.08 -19.24 -5.66
N SER A 194 -28.39 -19.51 -4.39
CA SER A 194 -29.64 -20.19 -3.98
C SER A 194 -29.88 -20.07 -2.47
N ASP A 195 -31.04 -19.51 -2.12
CA ASP A 195 -31.73 -19.62 -0.84
C ASP A 195 -31.75 -21.07 -0.30
N ASP A 196 -31.52 -21.28 1.01
CA ASP A 196 -32.47 -21.95 1.90
C ASP A 196 -31.98 -22.09 3.35
N GLU A 197 -32.98 -22.31 4.21
CA GLU A 197 -33.05 -22.22 5.65
C GLU A 197 -32.21 -23.19 6.52
N ASP A 198 -32.10 -22.78 7.78
CA ASP A 198 -32.08 -23.58 9.01
C ASP A 198 -30.90 -24.53 9.30
N SER A 199 -30.10 -24.15 10.31
CA SER A 199 -29.50 -25.08 11.28
C SER A 199 -28.89 -24.31 12.46
N ARG A 200 -29.71 -23.94 13.44
CA ARG A 200 -29.24 -23.43 14.75
C ARG A 200 -29.48 -24.50 15.83
N PRO A 201 -28.47 -24.96 16.60
CA PRO A 201 -28.74 -25.91 17.67
C PRO A 201 -29.37 -25.19 18.88
N LYS A 202 -30.53 -25.68 19.31
CA LYS A 202 -31.24 -25.26 20.54
C LYS A 202 -30.44 -25.57 21.79
N LYS A 203 -30.49 -24.66 22.78
CA LYS A 203 -30.29 -24.98 24.20
C LYS A 203 -31.44 -24.37 25.02
N GLN A 204 -32.03 -25.21 25.87
CA GLN A 204 -33.16 -25.01 26.80
C GLN A 204 -32.91 -23.88 27.82
N ASP A 205 -33.92 -23.02 28.07
CA ASP A 205 -34.81 -22.96 29.27
C ASP A 205 -34.11 -22.33 30.50
N SER A 206 -34.65 -21.46 31.36
CA SER A 206 -35.98 -20.91 31.70
C SER A 206 -35.77 -19.61 32.51
N GLY A 207 -36.81 -18.78 32.66
CA GLY A 207 -36.92 -17.87 33.82
C GLY A 207 -37.30 -16.43 33.46
N VAL A 208 -38.49 -16.01 33.88
CA VAL A 208 -38.95 -14.62 33.85
C VAL A 208 -38.02 -13.77 34.73
N VAL A 209 -37.40 -12.73 34.17
CA VAL A 209 -36.41 -11.89 34.89
C VAL A 209 -37.13 -10.72 35.55
N ASP A 210 -36.86 -10.52 36.84
CA ASP A 210 -37.45 -9.49 37.70
C ASP A 210 -37.06 -8.07 37.24
N VAL A 211 -38.00 -7.12 37.34
CA VAL A 211 -37.87 -5.76 36.78
C VAL A 211 -36.87 -4.91 37.58
N GLU A 212 -36.61 -5.25 38.84
CA GLU A 212 -35.63 -4.52 39.67
C GLU A 212 -34.17 -4.92 39.36
N ASP A 213 -33.92 -6.11 38.79
CA ASP A 213 -32.58 -6.57 38.40
C ASP A 213 -32.09 -5.92 37.09
N ILE A 214 -32.99 -5.41 36.25
CA ILE A 214 -32.61 -4.67 35.03
C ILE A 214 -31.82 -3.40 35.36
N GLY A 215 -32.15 -2.72 36.46
CA GLY A 215 -31.48 -1.47 36.86
C GLY A 215 -30.02 -1.69 37.33
N VAL A 216 -29.75 -2.81 38.00
CA VAL A 216 -28.40 -3.18 38.48
C VAL A 216 -27.55 -3.69 37.32
N VAL A 217 -28.12 -4.52 36.43
CA VAL A 217 -27.44 -5.04 35.24
C VAL A 217 -27.14 -3.91 34.22
N MET A 218 -28.00 -2.89 34.11
CA MET A 218 -27.70 -1.70 33.32
C MET A 218 -26.52 -0.88 33.90
N LYS A 219 -26.44 -0.74 35.22
CA LYS A 219 -25.34 -0.01 35.89
C LYS A 219 -24.01 -0.75 35.82
N GLU A 220 -24.03 -2.08 35.95
CA GLU A 220 -22.85 -2.93 35.82
C GLU A 220 -22.37 -3.03 34.36
N SER A 221 -23.29 -3.03 33.38
CA SER A 221 -22.94 -2.99 31.95
C SER A 221 -22.42 -1.62 31.50
N GLU A 222 -22.88 -0.51 32.10
CA GLU A 222 -22.31 0.84 31.91
C GLU A 222 -20.90 0.97 32.51
N ALA A 223 -20.69 0.46 33.73
CA ALA A 223 -19.36 0.41 34.35
C ALA A 223 -18.38 -0.52 33.59
N ALA A 224 -18.87 -1.62 33.03
CA ALA A 224 -18.10 -2.53 32.20
C ALA A 224 -17.83 -1.99 30.78
N THR A 225 -18.65 -1.07 30.26
CA THR A 225 -18.37 -0.40 28.98
C THR A 225 -17.33 0.72 29.13
N LEU A 226 -17.32 1.45 30.25
CA LEU A 226 -16.33 2.49 30.55
C LEU A 226 -14.92 1.94 30.85
N SER A 227 -14.78 0.65 31.14
CA SER A 227 -13.48 0.02 31.40
C SER A 227 -12.75 -0.46 30.14
N ARG A 228 -13.39 -0.40 28.96
CA ARG A 228 -12.81 -0.94 27.73
C ARG A 228 -11.89 0.07 27.04
N GLU A 229 -10.66 -0.35 26.77
CA GLU A 229 -9.71 0.39 25.92
C GLU A 229 -10.25 0.51 24.49
N MET A 230 -9.99 1.65 23.83
CA MET A 230 -10.42 1.87 22.44
C MET A 230 -9.70 0.93 21.46
N VAL A 231 -8.39 0.74 21.65
CA VAL A 231 -7.56 -0.04 20.74
C VAL A 231 -7.23 -1.40 21.34
N THR A 232 -7.80 -2.46 20.76
CA THR A 232 -7.47 -3.83 21.17
C THR A 232 -6.01 -4.18 20.85
N PRO A 233 -5.40 -5.16 21.54
CA PRO A 233 -4.02 -5.59 21.27
C PRO A 233 -3.77 -6.02 19.81
N LEU A 234 -4.77 -6.62 19.17
CA LEU A 234 -4.69 -7.01 17.75
C LEU A 234 -4.71 -5.79 16.83
N GLN A 235 -5.60 -4.82 17.07
CA GLN A 235 -5.62 -3.55 16.33
C GLN A 235 -4.33 -2.78 16.52
N ARG A 236 -3.78 -2.75 17.74
CA ARG A 236 -2.49 -2.13 18.04
C ARG A 236 -1.38 -2.72 17.18
N LYS A 237 -1.28 -4.06 17.10
CA LYS A 237 -0.28 -4.73 16.25
C LYS A 237 -0.45 -4.38 14.77
N ALA A 238 -1.69 -4.35 14.27
CA ALA A 238 -1.98 -3.99 12.89
C ALA A 238 -1.59 -2.54 12.57
N LEU A 239 -2.03 -1.57 13.39
CA LEU A 239 -1.71 -0.16 13.23
C LEU A 239 -0.20 0.12 13.36
N THR A 240 0.48 -0.55 14.28
CA THR A 240 1.95 -0.45 14.40
C THR A 240 2.66 -0.94 13.14
N LYS A 241 2.17 -2.03 12.52
CA LYS A 241 2.71 -2.53 11.25
C LYS A 241 2.49 -1.56 10.08
N GLU A 242 1.41 -0.77 10.12
CA GLU A 242 1.10 0.30 9.16
C GLU A 242 1.88 1.61 9.42
N GLY A 243 2.75 1.61 10.43
CA GLY A 243 3.63 2.73 10.77
C GLY A 243 3.02 3.77 11.72
N TYR A 244 1.89 3.46 12.35
CA TYR A 244 1.35 4.28 13.44
C TYR A 244 2.08 3.97 14.75
N LYS A 245 2.39 5.00 15.52
CA LYS A 245 2.78 4.87 16.92
C LYS A 245 1.56 5.19 17.78
N ILE A 246 1.01 4.18 18.43
CA ILE A 246 -0.12 4.37 19.35
C ILE A 246 0.39 5.00 20.64
N ILE A 247 -0.27 6.08 21.07
CA ILE A 247 0.01 6.78 22.32
C ILE A 247 -1.16 6.50 23.26
N GLY A 248 -0.86 5.88 24.40
CA GLY A 248 -1.89 5.43 25.34
C GLY A 248 -2.84 4.39 24.75
N ILE A 249 -4.14 4.57 24.98
CA ILE A 249 -5.20 3.61 24.64
C ILE A 249 -6.12 4.07 23.50
N HIS A 250 -6.06 5.34 23.09
CA HIS A 250 -6.96 5.89 22.06
C HIS A 250 -6.31 6.83 21.04
N SER A 251 -5.06 7.27 21.26
CA SER A 251 -4.37 8.25 20.41
C SER A 251 -3.33 7.60 19.51
N ALA A 252 -3.00 8.27 18.41
CA ALA A 252 -1.94 7.80 17.50
C ALA A 252 -1.18 8.96 16.86
N VAL A 253 0.09 8.70 16.55
CA VAL A 253 0.95 9.56 15.75
C VAL A 253 1.47 8.77 14.56
N LYS A 254 1.58 9.41 13.41
CA LYS A 254 2.24 8.87 12.23
C LYS A 254 3.15 9.92 11.60
N LEU A 255 4.27 9.46 11.06
CA LEU A 255 5.12 10.34 10.27
C LEU A 255 4.45 10.60 8.91
N CYS A 256 4.24 11.88 8.58
CA CYS A 256 3.69 12.26 7.30
C CYS A 256 4.60 11.75 6.17
N ARG A 257 4.00 11.25 5.08
CA ARG A 257 4.73 10.84 3.87
C ARG A 257 5.68 11.95 3.39
N TRP A 258 5.19 13.20 3.38
CA TRP A 258 5.94 14.35 2.88
C TRP A 258 7.07 14.82 3.79
N THR A 259 7.07 14.43 5.07
CA THR A 259 8.21 14.69 5.96
C THR A 259 9.47 14.03 5.42
N LYS A 260 9.39 12.75 5.03
CA LYS A 260 10.53 12.03 4.43
C LYS A 260 10.95 12.63 3.09
N HIS A 261 9.99 13.02 2.25
CA HIS A 261 10.28 13.66 0.96
C HIS A 261 11.08 14.95 1.14
N GLN A 262 10.66 15.82 2.06
CA GLN A 262 11.34 17.10 2.27
C GLN A 262 12.72 16.91 2.91
N LEU A 263 12.88 15.96 3.83
CA LEU A 263 14.20 15.62 4.41
C LEU A 263 15.19 15.09 3.37
N ARG A 264 14.71 14.45 2.30
CA ARG A 264 15.53 13.98 1.17
C ARG A 264 15.78 15.06 0.11
N GLY A 265 15.32 16.30 0.33
CA GLY A 265 15.47 17.38 -0.64
C GLY A 265 14.50 17.33 -1.82
N ARG A 266 13.46 16.48 -1.78
CA ARG A 266 12.47 16.32 -2.87
C ARG A 266 11.29 17.30 -2.79
N GLY A 267 11.37 18.32 -1.94
CA GLY A 267 10.31 19.32 -1.72
C GLY A 267 9.29 18.96 -0.63
N GLY A 268 8.47 19.95 -0.25
CA GLY A 268 7.42 19.83 0.76
C GLY A 268 6.05 19.47 0.17
N CYS A 269 5.06 19.22 1.04
CA CYS A 269 3.68 18.97 0.64
C CYS A 269 2.97 20.24 0.15
N TYR A 270 1.72 20.12 -0.30
CA TYR A 270 0.92 21.28 -0.70
C TYR A 270 0.79 22.35 0.40
N LYS A 271 0.78 21.96 1.68
CA LYS A 271 0.71 22.91 2.81
C LYS A 271 1.98 23.75 2.92
N HIS A 272 3.12 23.22 2.48
CA HIS A 272 4.36 23.98 2.39
C HIS A 272 4.25 25.10 1.36
N THR A 273 3.68 24.79 0.19
CA THR A 273 3.49 25.75 -0.88
C THR A 273 2.45 26.81 -0.54
N PHE A 274 1.30 26.44 0.02
CA PHE A 274 0.19 27.37 0.24
C PHE A 274 0.28 28.15 1.56
N TYR A 275 0.82 27.54 2.62
CA TYR A 275 0.78 28.11 3.97
C TYR A 275 2.19 28.33 4.55
N GLY A 276 3.25 28.06 3.78
CA GLY A 276 4.64 28.14 4.29
C GLY A 276 4.98 27.06 5.33
N ILE A 277 4.08 26.11 5.58
CA ILE A 277 4.26 25.09 6.63
C ILE A 277 5.38 24.13 6.24
N THR A 278 6.43 24.08 7.05
CA THR A 278 7.57 23.19 6.79
C THR A 278 7.21 21.72 7.06
N SER A 279 7.05 20.91 6.01
CA SER A 279 6.58 19.51 6.11
C SER A 279 7.45 18.59 6.97
N TYR A 280 8.77 18.80 7.06
CA TYR A 280 9.62 18.01 7.97
C TYR A 280 9.46 18.38 9.44
N LYS A 281 8.85 19.54 9.75
CA LYS A 281 8.48 19.95 11.11
C LYS A 281 7.02 19.60 11.45
N CYS A 282 6.26 19.06 10.49
CA CYS A 282 4.88 18.61 10.74
C CYS A 282 4.84 17.23 11.38
N THR A 283 3.90 17.06 12.31
CA THR A 283 3.54 15.76 12.89
C THR A 283 2.05 15.50 12.65
N GLU A 284 1.70 14.35 12.10
CA GLU A 284 0.30 13.92 11.97
C GLU A 284 -0.08 13.15 13.24
N THR A 285 -1.07 13.66 13.96
CA THR A 285 -1.56 13.05 15.20
C THR A 285 -3.08 13.06 15.23
N THR A 286 -3.65 12.09 15.92
CA THR A 286 -5.06 12.08 16.29
C THR A 286 -5.21 11.74 17.77
N PRO A 287 -6.02 12.51 18.53
CA PRO A 287 -6.40 12.16 19.89
C PRO A 287 -7.50 11.08 19.91
N SER A 288 -8.04 10.69 18.74
CA SER A 288 -9.07 9.66 18.65
C SER A 288 -8.92 8.84 17.37
N LEU A 289 -8.78 7.52 17.54
CA LEU A 289 -8.89 6.56 16.44
C LEU A 289 -10.35 6.21 16.09
N ALA A 290 -11.31 6.66 16.90
CA ALA A 290 -12.73 6.48 16.63
C ALA A 290 -13.27 7.60 15.71
N CYS A 291 -14.27 7.27 14.89
CA CYS A 291 -14.92 8.25 14.02
C CYS A 291 -16.45 8.07 14.06
N ALA A 292 -17.20 9.17 13.96
CA ALA A 292 -18.67 9.11 13.90
C ALA A 292 -19.20 8.56 12.57
N ASN A 293 -18.42 8.65 11.50
CA ASN A 293 -18.87 8.35 10.14
C ASN A 293 -18.17 7.12 9.56
N LYS A 294 -18.89 6.33 8.74
CA LYS A 294 -18.33 5.21 7.98
C LYS A 294 -18.15 5.51 6.47
N CYS A 295 -17.42 6.58 6.12
CA CYS A 295 -17.15 6.96 4.73
C CYS A 295 -16.45 5.86 3.90
N VAL A 296 -16.83 5.74 2.62
CA VAL A 296 -16.28 4.77 1.65
C VAL A 296 -14.82 5.04 1.26
N PHE A 297 -14.39 6.29 1.31
CA PHE A 297 -13.04 6.73 0.93
C PHE A 297 -12.06 6.81 2.11
N CYS A 298 -12.53 6.64 3.35
CA CYS A 298 -11.66 6.68 4.51
C CYS A 298 -10.83 5.39 4.57
N TRP A 299 -9.52 5.52 4.38
CA TRP A 299 -8.55 4.44 4.57
C TRP A 299 -8.46 4.05 6.04
N ARG A 300 -9.37 3.17 6.46
CA ARG A 300 -9.38 2.55 7.79
C ARG A 300 -9.82 1.11 7.69
N HIS A 301 -9.39 0.30 8.66
CA HIS A 301 -9.83 -1.08 8.75
C HIS A 301 -11.36 -1.17 9.00
N PRO A 302 -12.09 -2.14 8.42
CA PRO A 302 -13.54 -2.28 8.62
C PRO A 302 -13.97 -2.44 10.09
N LYS A 303 -13.05 -2.96 10.93
CA LYS A 303 -13.24 -3.16 12.38
C LYS A 303 -12.81 -1.96 13.23
N ASN A 304 -12.51 -0.80 12.63
CA ASN A 304 -12.09 0.38 13.38
C ASN A 304 -13.27 0.95 14.20
N PRO A 305 -13.03 1.54 15.39
CA PRO A 305 -14.13 1.98 16.27
C PRO A 305 -14.99 3.08 15.62
N VAL A 306 -16.31 2.93 15.70
CA VAL A 306 -17.28 3.92 15.22
C VAL A 306 -18.26 4.25 16.34
N GLY A 307 -18.54 5.53 16.54
CA GLY A 307 -19.46 6.00 17.55
C GLY A 307 -19.66 7.51 17.51
N ARG A 308 -20.88 7.97 17.81
CA ARG A 308 -21.20 9.40 17.99
C ARG A 308 -20.97 9.87 19.43
N GLU A 309 -20.90 8.93 20.36
CA GLU A 309 -20.65 9.20 21.77
C GLU A 309 -19.36 8.49 22.19
N TRP A 310 -18.63 9.13 23.10
CA TRP A 310 -17.42 8.57 23.65
C TRP A 310 -17.77 7.52 24.71
N ARG A 311 -17.33 6.28 24.52
CA ARG A 311 -17.65 5.13 25.41
C ARG A 311 -16.40 4.37 25.87
N TRP A 312 -15.22 4.93 25.65
CA TRP A 312 -13.95 4.26 25.96
C TRP A 312 -13.27 4.93 27.15
N LYS A 313 -12.31 4.24 27.75
CA LYS A 313 -11.40 4.88 28.70
C LYS A 313 -10.61 5.99 27.99
N THR A 314 -10.43 7.11 28.67
CA THR A 314 -9.70 8.29 28.18
C THR A 314 -8.41 8.42 28.97
N ASP A 315 -7.31 8.62 28.25
CA ASP A 315 -6.01 8.96 28.86
C ASP A 315 -6.01 10.42 29.31
N ASP A 316 -5.20 10.73 30.32
CA ASP A 316 -5.04 12.11 30.79
C ASP A 316 -4.35 12.96 29.71
N ALA A 317 -4.81 14.22 29.55
CA ALA A 317 -4.26 15.11 28.52
C ALA A 317 -2.75 15.34 28.70
N LYS A 318 -2.27 15.35 29.96
CA LYS A 318 -0.84 15.51 30.28
C LYS A 318 0.04 14.40 29.68
N GLU A 319 -0.45 13.16 29.64
CA GLU A 319 0.29 12.02 29.07
C GLU A 319 0.37 12.10 27.53
N LEU A 320 -0.57 12.82 26.90
CA LEU A 320 -0.64 13.03 25.46
C LEU A 320 -0.02 14.37 24.99
N GLY A 321 0.52 15.18 25.91
CA GLY A 321 1.13 16.47 25.61
C GLY A 321 0.20 17.69 25.70
N GLY A 322 -1.04 17.51 26.16
CA GLY A 322 -2.03 18.56 26.44
C GLY A 322 -1.93 19.16 27.86
N GLN A 323 -2.70 20.22 28.12
CA GLN A 323 -2.99 20.73 29.47
C GLN A 323 -4.45 20.40 29.83
N GLY A 324 -4.70 19.74 30.97
CA GLY A 324 -6.07 19.43 31.44
C GLY A 324 -6.33 17.96 31.77
N SER A 325 -7.59 17.64 32.07
CA SER A 325 -8.05 16.37 32.68
C SER A 325 -8.72 15.37 31.71
N ALA A 326 -8.75 15.64 30.40
CA ALA A 326 -9.28 14.69 29.42
C ALA A 326 -8.55 14.80 28.08
N GLY A 327 -7.80 13.76 27.72
CA GLY A 327 -6.93 13.71 26.53
C GLY A 327 -7.61 13.44 25.19
N ALA A 328 -8.93 13.24 25.18
CA ALA A 328 -9.71 13.04 23.94
C ALA A 328 -10.36 14.34 23.41
N ASP A 329 -10.26 15.46 24.15
CA ASP A 329 -10.85 16.74 23.73
C ASP A 329 -9.88 17.55 22.86
N PRO A 330 -10.27 17.92 21.62
CA PRO A 330 -9.42 18.75 20.76
C PRO A 330 -9.00 20.09 21.37
N LYS A 331 -9.82 20.67 22.26
CA LYS A 331 -9.52 21.97 22.89
C LYS A 331 -8.32 21.88 23.84
N SER A 332 -8.36 20.97 24.81
CA SER A 332 -7.29 20.77 25.81
C SER A 332 -5.95 20.39 25.15
N MET A 333 -6.01 19.59 24.09
CA MET A 333 -4.84 19.24 23.30
C MET A 333 -4.28 20.46 22.54
N GLY A 334 -5.16 21.26 21.92
CA GLY A 334 -4.78 22.50 21.24
C GLY A 334 -4.05 23.47 22.16
N GLU A 335 -4.64 23.76 23.32
CA GLU A 335 -4.06 24.64 24.35
C GLU A 335 -2.68 24.15 24.81
N GLY A 336 -2.52 22.85 25.04
CA GLY A 336 -1.22 22.28 25.44
C GLY A 336 -0.15 22.32 24.34
N LEU A 337 -0.54 22.20 23.07
CA LEU A 337 0.36 22.38 21.93
C LEU A 337 0.78 23.85 21.78
N HIS A 338 -0.17 24.78 21.90
CA HIS A 338 0.11 26.22 21.82
C HIS A 338 1.00 26.71 22.96
N ALA A 339 0.81 26.19 24.18
CA ALA A 339 1.69 26.46 25.31
C ALA A 339 3.14 25.98 25.10
N ARG A 340 3.38 25.11 24.12
CA ARG A 340 4.70 24.62 23.70
C ARG A 340 5.17 25.26 22.39
N GLU A 341 4.53 26.33 21.95
CA GLU A 341 4.82 27.05 20.70
C GLU A 341 4.66 26.16 19.44
N ILE A 342 3.75 25.19 19.49
CA ILE A 342 3.44 24.31 18.35
C ILE A 342 2.17 24.81 17.68
N SER A 343 2.29 25.31 16.44
CA SER A 343 1.14 25.62 15.58
C SER A 343 0.31 24.36 15.31
N SER A 344 -1.01 24.43 15.47
CA SER A 344 -1.91 23.30 15.27
C SER A 344 -2.84 23.52 14.06
N PHE A 345 -3.14 22.43 13.34
CA PHE A 345 -4.07 22.42 12.21
C PHE A 345 -5.07 21.29 12.40
N LEU A 346 -6.31 21.61 12.78
CA LEU A 346 -7.37 20.63 13.02
C LEU A 346 -8.14 20.32 11.73
N VAL A 347 -8.31 19.04 11.43
CA VAL A 347 -9.18 18.55 10.34
C VAL A 347 -10.33 17.77 10.97
N THR A 348 -11.56 18.17 10.69
CA THR A 348 -12.77 17.54 11.23
C THR A 348 -13.87 17.43 10.19
N ASN A 349 -14.69 16.39 10.28
CA ASN A 349 -15.93 16.22 9.49
C ASN A 349 -17.13 16.97 10.09
N ALA A 350 -16.91 17.75 11.14
CA ALA A 350 -17.89 18.61 11.82
C ALA A 350 -19.22 17.96 12.27
N PRO A 351 -19.23 16.76 12.87
CA PRO A 351 -20.46 16.16 13.42
C PRO A 351 -20.94 16.86 14.71
N PHE A 352 -20.07 17.66 15.35
CA PHE A 352 -20.34 18.37 16.60
C PHE A 352 -20.02 19.87 16.44
N PRO A 353 -20.93 20.66 15.85
CA PRO A 353 -20.69 22.08 15.59
C PRO A 353 -20.42 22.89 16.87
N GLU A 354 -21.11 22.57 17.96
CA GLU A 354 -20.92 23.22 19.27
C GLU A 354 -19.48 23.11 19.79
N LYS A 355 -18.85 21.95 19.60
CA LYS A 355 -17.46 21.72 20.02
C LYS A 355 -16.48 22.51 19.15
N ILE A 356 -16.80 22.71 17.88
CA ILE A 356 -15.99 23.53 16.97
C ILE A 356 -16.09 25.01 17.36
N ALA A 357 -17.30 25.48 17.68
CA ALA A 357 -17.52 26.86 18.12
C ALA A 357 -16.79 27.18 19.44
N ALA A 358 -16.55 26.17 20.29
CA ALA A 358 -15.82 26.33 21.54
C ALA A 358 -14.28 26.36 21.38
N LEU A 359 -13.75 26.10 20.18
CA LEU A 359 -12.30 26.15 19.92
C LEU A 359 -11.85 27.60 19.74
N GLU A 360 -10.73 27.94 20.39
CA GLU A 360 -10.08 29.23 20.18
C GLU A 360 -9.29 29.18 18.86
N LEU A 361 -9.77 29.94 17.86
CA LEU A 361 -9.14 30.00 16.56
C LEU A 361 -7.94 30.96 16.61
N ILE A 362 -6.75 30.38 16.72
CA ILE A 362 -5.50 31.11 16.46
C ILE A 362 -5.30 31.08 14.95
N THR A 363 -5.74 32.14 14.28
CA THR A 363 -5.45 32.33 12.85
C THR A 363 -3.96 32.61 12.68
N GLN A 364 -3.37 31.97 11.69
CA GLN A 364 -2.10 32.40 11.11
C GLN A 364 -2.39 33.28 9.89
#